data_AF-A0A1G2X498-F1
#
_entry.id   AF-A0A1G2X498-F1
#
_cell.length_a   1.000
_cell.length_b   1.000
_cell.length_c   1.000
_cell.angle_alpha   90.00
_cell.angle_beta   90.00
_cell.angle_gamma   90.00
#
_symmetry.space_group_name_H-M   'P 1'
#
loop_
_entity.id
_entity.type
_entity.pdbx_description
1 polymer ?
#
loop_
_entity_poly.entity_id
_entity_poly.type
_entity_poly.pdbx_seq_one_letter_code
_entity_poly.pdbx_strand_id
1 'polypeptide(L)'
;MLAKGSSPLFVLEGTEKLIKEELVRCVWFGQHIKKEALYTDDGLRMEVLSPGRWNSEGGPDFKHAEILLEGKGLTKGNVEVHVFTSDWTKHQHYKQETYNTVCLHIVMWNDTDGKYVRNLAGQLIPQLTLSKYLDTELDDLVDAIDVESYLKGERINPGHCQTEIKNQNLSEQWIGRFLDYAGDERILQKAKRYEKWVEKSPFEQTLYEAIMESLGYKNNKAPFLTLASRMPLETIRYLVPEDAPIQEKKLGTQALLLGMAGLLPQQGNSMTTHDSEAANYINNIEHAWNAIQTKIDKAPMAKTEWTYAGMRPANFPERRIAAMANILSECSSYGIFRHILNAFEKPFLCRKQGIEDYQEDNKTMEMLIENIQSLFLDIQDSFWSYRYTFAGKKLGKPQKLLGKERISNIFINVIIPILLVYARRHNDIKLEKILHLAYRNYKPLSVTSVTKFMENRILGQSKASKKIVNSARRQQGLYQIFKDFCENDNVSCNKCALYLSMVKQ
;
A
#
# COMPACT_ATOMS: atom_id res chain seq x y z
N MET A 1 8.79 -8.13 73.27
CA MET A 1 8.45 -9.35 72.50
C MET A 1 8.76 -9.10 71.04
N LEU A 2 9.67 -9.93 70.51
CA LEU A 2 10.05 -10.14 69.11
C LEU A 2 8.84 -10.64 68.30
N ALA A 3 8.70 -10.62 66.97
CA ALA A 3 9.55 -10.38 65.78
C ALA A 3 8.57 -10.16 64.58
N LYS A 4 8.81 -9.20 63.67
CA LYS A 4 9.49 -9.31 62.35
C LYS A 4 8.93 -10.36 61.36
N GLY A 5 8.68 -9.90 60.12
CA GLY A 5 8.70 -10.69 58.88
C GLY A 5 7.84 -10.08 57.76
N SER A 6 8.19 -8.93 57.17
CA SER A 6 9.16 -8.72 56.06
C SER A 6 8.56 -8.91 54.65
N SER A 7 8.21 -7.78 54.01
CA SER A 7 8.09 -7.62 52.55
C SER A 7 9.42 -7.92 51.85
N PRO A 8 9.34 -8.22 50.54
CA PRO A 8 10.07 -7.36 49.60
C PRO A 8 9.18 -6.94 48.41
N LEU A 9 8.81 -5.66 48.40
CA LEU A 9 8.68 -4.89 47.17
C LEU A 9 10.12 -4.70 46.65
N PHE A 10 10.55 -5.46 45.66
CA PHE A 10 11.66 -5.02 44.82
C PHE A 10 11.07 -4.17 43.71
N VAL A 11 10.82 -2.90 44.05
CA VAL A 11 10.56 -1.85 43.07
C VAL A 11 11.91 -1.30 42.67
N LEU A 12 12.27 -1.47 41.40
CA LEU A 12 13.39 -0.76 40.79
C LEU A 12 12.95 0.70 40.58
N GLU A 13 13.10 1.52 41.62
CA GLU A 13 12.91 2.97 41.56
C GLU A 13 13.95 3.58 40.60
N GLY A 14 13.53 3.92 39.38
CA GLY A 14 14.32 4.74 38.46
C GLY A 14 14.05 4.55 36.97
N THR A 15 13.67 3.34 36.53
CA THR A 15 13.56 2.98 35.09
C THR A 15 12.13 2.96 34.55
N GLU A 16 11.11 2.94 35.41
CA GLU A 16 9.68 2.92 35.01
C GLU A 16 9.23 4.17 34.23
N LYS A 17 10.00 5.27 34.23
CA LYS A 17 9.67 6.52 33.50
C LYS A 17 10.25 6.64 32.09
N LEU A 18 10.98 5.63 31.59
CA LEU A 18 11.69 5.70 30.29
C LEU A 18 11.31 4.62 29.28
N ILE A 19 10.57 3.58 29.68
CA ILE A 19 10.15 2.50 28.79
C ILE A 19 8.93 2.94 27.98
N LYS A 20 9.06 2.93 26.66
CA LYS A 20 8.00 3.28 25.71
C LYS A 20 7.42 2.03 25.04
N GLU A 21 6.19 2.13 24.54
CA GLU A 21 5.52 1.05 23.80
C GLU A 21 6.34 0.56 22.61
N GLU A 22 7.13 1.42 21.95
CA GLU A 22 8.03 0.98 20.88
C GLU A 22 8.98 -0.13 21.34
N LEU A 23 9.55 -0.01 22.54
CA LEU A 23 10.46 -1.02 23.08
C LEU A 23 9.72 -2.32 23.40
N VAL A 24 8.53 -2.23 24.01
CA VAL A 24 7.70 -3.40 24.33
C VAL A 24 7.33 -4.17 23.04
N ARG A 25 6.99 -3.43 21.97
CA ARG A 25 6.75 -4.00 20.64
C ARG A 25 8.00 -4.65 20.07
N CYS A 26 9.19 -4.08 20.26
CA CYS A 26 10.46 -4.70 19.85
C CYS A 26 10.76 -5.98 20.63
N VAL A 27 10.53 -5.99 21.95
CA VAL A 27 10.70 -7.18 22.81
C VAL A 27 9.79 -8.30 22.33
N TRP A 28 8.50 -8.02 22.15
CA TRP A 28 7.54 -8.99 21.61
C TRP A 28 7.91 -9.44 20.20
N PHE A 29 8.13 -8.52 19.26
CA PHE A 29 8.40 -8.87 17.87
C PHE A 29 9.72 -9.61 17.67
N GLY A 30 10.77 -9.16 18.36
CA GLY A 30 12.09 -9.79 18.40
C GLY A 30 12.10 -11.10 19.16
N GLN A 31 11.05 -11.38 19.94
CA GLN A 31 10.91 -12.56 20.78
C GLN A 31 12.07 -12.67 21.81
N HIS A 32 12.45 -11.53 22.40
CA HIS A 32 13.44 -11.42 23.48
C HIS A 32 12.84 -11.87 24.83
N ILE A 33 12.35 -13.11 24.84
CA ILE A 33 11.62 -13.74 25.93
C ILE A 33 12.01 -15.21 26.08
N LYS A 34 12.02 -15.72 27.31
CA LYS A 34 12.18 -17.13 27.66
C LYS A 34 10.93 -17.90 27.23
N LYS A 35 11.06 -18.83 26.28
CA LYS A 35 9.92 -19.49 25.61
C LYS A 35 9.49 -20.79 26.28
N GLU A 36 10.31 -21.33 27.18
CA GLU A 36 10.19 -22.69 27.70
C GLU A 36 8.93 -22.86 28.57
N ALA A 37 8.43 -21.77 29.17
CA ALA A 37 7.33 -21.79 30.11
C ALA A 37 6.56 -20.45 30.15
N LEU A 38 5.97 -20.04 29.03
CA LEU A 38 5.10 -18.86 28.98
C LEU A 38 3.70 -19.19 29.52
N TYR A 39 3.19 -18.33 30.40
CA TYR A 39 1.82 -18.38 30.89
C TYR A 39 1.17 -17.01 30.78
N THR A 40 -0.07 -16.99 30.33
CA THR A 40 -0.91 -15.80 30.42
C THR A 40 -1.20 -15.46 31.89
N ASP A 41 -1.62 -14.22 32.17
CA ASP A 41 -1.90 -13.77 33.54
C ASP A 41 -3.09 -14.50 34.19
N ASP A 42 -3.95 -15.16 33.41
CA ASP A 42 -4.97 -16.10 33.87
C ASP A 42 -4.46 -17.52 34.15
N GLY A 43 -3.17 -17.77 33.93
CA GLY A 43 -2.48 -19.01 34.29
C GLY A 43 -2.50 -20.09 33.21
N LEU A 44 -2.96 -19.77 31.99
CA LEU A 44 -2.95 -20.73 30.89
C LEU A 44 -1.55 -20.82 30.28
N ARG A 45 -1.04 -22.04 30.12
CA ARG A 45 0.21 -22.24 29.38
C ARG A 45 0.02 -21.81 27.93
N MET A 46 1.01 -21.11 27.39
CA MET A 46 1.00 -20.64 26.00
C MET A 46 2.30 -20.94 25.26
N GLU A 47 2.19 -21.11 23.94
CA GLU A 47 3.32 -21.18 23.02
C GLU A 47 3.10 -20.18 21.89
N VAL A 48 4.12 -19.35 21.61
CA VAL A 48 4.08 -18.37 20.52
C VAL A 48 4.57 -19.06 19.25
N LEU A 49 3.63 -19.41 18.36
CA LEU A 49 3.96 -19.96 17.04
C LEU A 49 4.33 -18.83 16.05
N SER A 50 3.67 -17.68 16.18
CA SER A 50 3.97 -16.45 15.45
C SER A 50 3.56 -15.22 16.28
N PRO A 51 4.46 -14.24 16.51
CA PRO A 51 4.11 -13.00 17.21
C PRO A 51 3.18 -12.08 16.42
N GLY A 52 2.91 -12.41 15.15
CA GLY A 52 2.18 -11.58 14.21
C GLY A 52 3.09 -10.63 13.42
N ARG A 53 2.48 -9.91 12.47
CA ARG A 53 3.15 -8.91 11.62
C ARG A 53 2.99 -7.53 12.24
N TRP A 54 4.10 -6.82 12.44
CA TRP A 54 4.07 -5.44 12.95
C TRP A 54 3.21 -4.56 12.05
N ASN A 55 2.21 -3.93 12.65
CA ASN A 55 1.32 -2.97 12.02
C ASN A 55 1.80 -1.55 12.29
N SER A 56 2.16 -0.81 11.24
CA SER A 56 2.52 0.61 11.34
C SER A 56 1.36 1.53 10.95
N GLU A 57 0.19 0.97 10.67
CA GLU A 57 -1.06 1.69 10.41
C GLU A 57 -1.96 1.68 11.65
N GLY A 58 -3.12 2.35 11.61
CA GLY A 58 -4.05 2.37 12.73
C GLY A 58 -4.64 1.00 13.09
N GLY A 59 -5.04 0.84 14.35
CA GLY A 59 -5.54 -0.42 14.93
C GLY A 59 -4.44 -1.24 15.61
N PRO A 60 -4.70 -2.53 15.92
CA PRO A 60 -3.79 -3.33 16.74
C PRO A 60 -2.32 -3.38 16.26
N ASP A 61 -1.37 -3.38 17.18
CA ASP A 61 0.09 -3.33 16.92
C ASP A 61 0.63 -4.50 16.09
N PHE A 62 0.07 -5.70 16.24
CA PHE A 62 0.44 -6.86 15.42
C PHE A 62 -0.78 -7.54 14.85
N LYS A 63 -0.68 -7.91 13.57
CA LYS A 63 -1.74 -8.60 12.85
C LYS A 63 -1.42 -10.08 12.69
N HIS A 64 -2.43 -10.92 12.87
CA HIS A 64 -2.38 -12.37 12.60
C HIS A 64 -1.27 -13.12 13.37
N ALA A 65 -1.22 -12.90 14.68
CA ALA A 65 -0.49 -13.77 15.59
C ALA A 65 -1.13 -15.16 15.65
N GLU A 66 -0.30 -16.16 15.89
CA GLU A 66 -0.71 -17.55 16.11
C GLU A 66 -0.13 -18.03 17.44
N ILE A 67 -1.01 -18.40 18.37
CA ILE A 67 -0.65 -18.77 19.73
C ILE A 67 -1.35 -20.09 20.06
N LEU A 68 -0.60 -21.06 20.57
CA LEU A 68 -1.20 -22.25 21.17
C LEU A 68 -1.52 -21.94 22.63
N LEU A 69 -2.79 -22.02 23.01
CA LEU A 69 -3.23 -21.82 24.39
C LEU A 69 -3.75 -23.13 24.97
N GLU A 70 -3.28 -23.46 26.18
CA GLU A 70 -3.76 -24.62 26.92
C GLU A 70 -5.29 -24.55 27.12
N GLY A 71 -5.96 -25.67 26.87
CA GLY A 71 -7.44 -25.77 26.93
C GLY A 71 -8.20 -25.07 25.81
N LYS A 72 -7.57 -24.18 25.03
CA LYS A 72 -8.21 -23.46 23.90
C LYS A 72 -7.69 -23.88 22.52
N GLY A 73 -6.52 -24.52 22.45
CA GLY A 73 -5.89 -24.91 21.20
C GLY A 73 -5.29 -23.73 20.44
N LEU A 74 -5.20 -23.87 19.11
CA LEU A 74 -4.63 -22.85 18.24
C LEU A 74 -5.54 -21.63 18.17
N THR A 75 -5.08 -20.52 18.73
CA THR A 75 -5.75 -19.22 18.74
C THR A 75 -5.09 -18.30 17.72
N LYS A 76 -5.91 -17.72 16.84
CA LYS A 76 -5.47 -16.77 15.81
C LYS A 76 -6.15 -15.43 15.99
N GLY A 77 -5.39 -14.35 15.85
CA GLY A 77 -5.94 -13.00 15.96
C GLY A 77 -4.85 -11.93 15.96
N ASN A 78 -5.22 -10.73 16.36
CA ASN A 78 -4.30 -9.61 16.48
C ASN A 78 -3.72 -9.55 17.90
N VAL A 79 -2.57 -8.92 18.04
CA VAL A 79 -1.96 -8.64 19.35
C VAL A 79 -1.88 -7.12 19.51
N GLU A 80 -2.27 -6.64 20.69
CA GLU A 80 -2.07 -5.26 21.09
C GLU A 80 -1.01 -5.18 22.18
N VAL A 81 -0.17 -4.14 22.14
CA VAL A 81 0.94 -3.98 23.06
C VAL A 81 0.85 -2.64 23.78
N HIS A 82 0.96 -2.67 25.11
CA HIS A 82 1.07 -1.46 25.91
C HIS A 82 2.23 -1.56 26.91
N VAL A 83 2.61 -0.43 27.51
CA VAL A 83 3.52 -0.47 28.66
C VAL A 83 2.77 -1.05 29.87
N PHE A 84 1.56 -0.54 30.12
CA PHE A 84 0.74 -0.92 31.26
C PHE A 84 -0.61 -1.53 30.83
N THR A 85 -1.23 -2.30 31.72
CA THR A 85 -2.56 -2.86 31.47
C THR A 85 -3.63 -1.76 31.42
N SER A 86 -3.50 -0.73 32.27
CA SER A 86 -4.43 0.39 32.30
C SER A 86 -4.51 1.20 31.00
N ASP A 87 -3.48 1.16 30.15
CA ASP A 87 -3.43 1.89 28.88
C ASP A 87 -4.53 1.41 27.89
N TRP A 88 -4.95 0.14 27.97
CA TRP A 88 -6.10 -0.36 27.19
C TRP A 88 -7.37 0.48 27.39
N THR A 89 -7.62 0.87 28.64
CA THR A 89 -8.79 1.69 29.01
C THR A 89 -8.56 3.16 28.66
N LYS A 90 -7.34 3.66 28.90
CA LYS A 90 -6.93 5.04 28.59
C LYS A 90 -7.07 5.37 27.11
N HIS A 91 -6.69 4.43 26.23
CA HIS A 91 -6.84 4.56 24.78
C HIS A 91 -8.25 4.19 24.28
N GLN A 92 -9.15 3.80 25.20
CA GLN A 92 -10.54 3.45 24.92
C GLN A 92 -10.72 2.30 23.91
N HIS A 93 -9.78 1.36 23.85
CA HIS A 93 -9.86 0.22 22.93
C HIS A 93 -11.08 -0.67 23.19
N TYR A 94 -11.58 -0.69 24.43
CA TYR A 94 -12.85 -1.33 24.79
C TYR A 94 -14.09 -0.77 24.07
N LYS A 95 -13.99 0.40 23.42
CA LYS A 95 -15.08 1.02 22.64
C LYS A 95 -14.91 0.91 21.12
N GLN A 96 -13.83 0.29 20.65
CA GLN A 96 -13.41 0.36 19.25
C GLN A 96 -13.58 -1.00 18.57
N GLU A 97 -14.37 -1.05 17.50
CA GLU A 97 -14.62 -2.30 16.74
C GLU A 97 -13.34 -2.90 16.13
N THR A 98 -12.37 -2.04 15.76
CA THR A 98 -11.07 -2.45 15.21
C THR A 98 -10.27 -3.40 16.12
N TYR A 99 -10.56 -3.38 17.43
CA TYR A 99 -9.89 -4.19 18.45
C TYR A 99 -10.64 -5.48 18.81
N ASN A 100 -11.80 -5.75 18.21
CA ASN A 100 -12.55 -7.00 18.41
C ASN A 100 -11.79 -8.25 17.92
N THR A 101 -10.76 -8.05 17.10
CA THR A 101 -9.91 -9.11 16.54
C THR A 101 -8.69 -9.42 17.41
N VAL A 102 -8.47 -8.70 18.50
CA VAL A 102 -7.33 -8.92 19.41
C VAL A 102 -7.54 -10.21 20.18
N CYS A 103 -6.59 -11.14 20.09
CA CYS A 103 -6.62 -12.42 20.77
C CYS A 103 -5.69 -12.50 21.99
N LEU A 104 -4.74 -11.57 22.13
CA LEU A 104 -3.83 -11.47 23.26
C LEU A 104 -3.41 -10.00 23.46
N HIS A 105 -3.41 -9.56 24.71
CA HIS A 105 -2.91 -8.25 25.11
C HIS A 105 -1.53 -8.42 25.78
N ILE A 106 -0.51 -7.80 25.22
CA ILE A 106 0.86 -7.87 25.75
C ILE A 106 1.14 -6.59 26.52
N VAL A 107 1.66 -6.72 27.73
CA VAL A 107 2.04 -5.56 28.55
C VAL A 107 3.44 -5.75 29.09
N MET A 108 4.20 -4.68 29.27
CA MET A 108 5.46 -4.79 30.01
C MET A 108 5.18 -5.08 31.49
N TRP A 109 4.22 -4.35 32.07
CA TRP A 109 3.76 -4.55 33.44
C TRP A 109 2.23 -4.58 33.52
N ASN A 110 1.71 -5.50 34.32
CA ASN A 110 0.31 -5.47 34.73
C ASN A 110 0.17 -4.66 36.02
N ASP A 111 -0.29 -3.42 35.88
CA ASP A 111 -0.51 -2.44 36.93
C ASP A 111 -1.93 -2.52 37.52
N THR A 112 -2.66 -3.61 37.24
CA THR A 112 -4.02 -3.84 37.71
C THR A 112 -4.16 -5.22 38.34
N ASP A 113 -5.21 -5.44 39.14
CA ASP A 113 -5.56 -6.78 39.63
C ASP A 113 -6.20 -7.67 38.55
N GLY A 114 -6.41 -7.13 37.34
CA GLY A 114 -7.11 -7.79 36.24
C GLY A 114 -6.22 -8.80 35.50
N LYS A 115 -6.76 -10.00 35.26
CA LYS A 115 -6.11 -11.05 34.46
C LYS A 115 -6.44 -10.99 32.96
N TYR A 116 -7.39 -10.14 32.59
CA TYR A 116 -7.92 -9.99 31.24
C TYR A 116 -8.38 -8.55 30.98
N VAL A 117 -8.41 -8.16 29.70
CA VAL A 117 -9.11 -6.95 29.24
C VAL A 117 -10.35 -7.32 28.43
N ARG A 118 -11.25 -6.36 28.23
CA ARG A 118 -12.48 -6.55 27.43
C ARG A 118 -12.47 -5.67 26.19
N ASN A 119 -12.86 -6.22 25.06
CA ASN A 119 -13.15 -5.46 23.85
C ASN A 119 -14.63 -5.03 23.79
N LEU A 120 -15.00 -4.33 22.71
CA LEU A 120 -16.36 -3.85 22.48
C LEU A 120 -17.39 -4.98 22.39
N ALA A 121 -16.99 -6.14 21.83
CA ALA A 121 -17.83 -7.33 21.77
C ALA A 121 -18.00 -8.05 23.14
N GLY A 122 -17.40 -7.54 24.22
CA GLY A 122 -17.45 -8.11 25.55
C GLY A 122 -16.55 -9.33 25.77
N GLN A 123 -15.77 -9.72 24.76
CA GLN A 123 -14.84 -10.85 24.82
C GLN A 123 -13.71 -10.58 25.80
N LEU A 124 -13.40 -11.59 26.62
CA LEU A 124 -12.23 -11.60 27.49
C LEU A 124 -10.97 -11.89 26.69
N ILE A 125 -10.05 -10.93 26.67
CA ILE A 125 -8.75 -11.03 26.03
C ILE A 125 -7.72 -11.38 27.11
N PRO A 126 -7.03 -12.53 27.02
CA PRO A 126 -5.97 -12.89 27.96
C PRO A 126 -4.80 -11.91 27.84
N GLN A 127 -4.02 -11.80 28.92
CA GLN A 127 -2.85 -10.92 28.98
C GLN A 127 -1.56 -11.71 29.14
N LEU A 128 -0.45 -11.18 28.63
CA LEU A 128 0.90 -11.66 28.94
C LEU A 128 1.74 -10.49 29.47
N THR A 129 2.20 -10.60 30.71
CA THR A 129 3.12 -9.64 31.32
C THR A 129 4.57 -10.00 30.95
N LEU A 130 5.21 -9.25 30.06
CA LEU A 130 6.55 -9.55 29.52
C LEU A 130 7.66 -9.47 30.55
N SER A 131 7.59 -8.57 31.54
CA SER A 131 8.62 -8.42 32.58
C SER A 131 8.90 -9.71 33.35
N LYS A 132 7.95 -10.65 33.39
CA LYS A 132 8.11 -11.98 34.00
C LYS A 132 8.95 -12.96 33.16
N TYR A 133 9.13 -12.67 31.86
CA TYR A 133 9.63 -13.63 30.88
C TYR A 133 10.80 -13.09 30.04
N LEU A 134 11.39 -11.95 30.39
CA LEU A 134 12.54 -11.42 29.66
C LEU A 134 13.71 -12.42 29.71
N ASP A 135 14.38 -12.59 28.57
CA ASP A 135 15.55 -13.47 28.46
C ASP A 135 16.82 -12.86 29.07
N THR A 136 16.85 -11.53 29.14
CA THR A 136 17.93 -10.69 29.65
C THR A 136 17.33 -9.62 30.57
N GLU A 137 18.14 -8.98 31.41
CA GLU A 137 17.67 -7.87 32.26
C GLU A 137 17.15 -6.70 31.41
N LEU A 138 16.15 -5.98 31.92
CA LEU A 138 15.47 -4.93 31.15
C LEU A 138 16.44 -3.80 30.73
N ASP A 139 17.38 -3.44 31.60
CA ASP A 139 18.37 -2.40 31.33
C ASP A 139 19.30 -2.79 30.15
N ASP A 140 19.71 -4.06 30.10
CA ASP A 140 20.50 -4.59 28.99
C ASP A 140 19.70 -4.61 27.68
N LEU A 141 18.39 -4.89 27.75
CA LEU A 141 17.51 -4.83 26.57
C LEU A 141 17.30 -3.40 26.07
N VAL A 142 17.20 -2.42 26.96
CA VAL A 142 17.10 -0.99 26.59
C VAL A 142 18.34 -0.56 25.81
N ASP A 143 19.53 -0.99 26.23
CA ASP A 143 20.79 -0.64 25.58
C ASP A 143 21.05 -1.45 24.29
N ALA A 144 20.63 -2.73 24.25
CA ALA A 144 20.87 -3.63 23.12
C ALA A 144 19.82 -3.54 21.99
N ILE A 145 18.60 -3.13 22.32
CA ILE A 145 17.52 -2.97 21.34
C ILE A 145 17.58 -1.57 20.76
N ASP A 146 18.17 -1.49 19.56
CA ASP A 146 17.99 -0.33 18.71
C ASP A 146 16.55 -0.29 18.17
N VAL A 147 15.68 0.40 18.89
CA VAL A 147 14.28 0.65 18.50
C VAL A 147 14.21 1.31 17.14
N GLU A 148 15.13 2.22 16.83
CA GLU A 148 15.15 2.91 15.55
C GLU A 148 15.41 1.94 14.40
N SER A 149 16.27 0.93 14.61
CA SER A 149 16.46 -0.18 13.67
C SER A 149 15.17 -0.98 13.44
N TYR A 150 14.36 -1.28 14.45
CA TYR A 150 13.08 -1.99 14.25
C TYR A 150 12.04 -1.13 13.51
N LEU A 151 11.94 0.16 13.84
CA LEU A 151 11.06 1.12 13.15
C LEU A 151 11.52 1.35 11.69
N LYS A 152 12.84 1.39 11.47
CA LYS A 152 13.50 1.37 10.16
C LYS A 152 13.51 -0.03 9.54
N GLY A 153 12.90 -1.04 10.17
CA GLY A 153 12.71 -2.41 9.66
C GLY A 153 14.02 -3.12 9.30
N GLU A 154 15.10 -2.81 10.00
CA GLU A 154 16.43 -3.41 9.89
C GLU A 154 16.55 -4.70 10.72
N ARG A 155 15.64 -4.92 11.68
CA ARG A 155 15.51 -6.16 12.47
C ARG A 155 14.12 -6.78 12.29
N ILE A 156 13.86 -7.38 11.12
CA ILE A 156 12.70 -8.25 10.89
C ILE A 156 13.18 -9.69 10.99
N ASN A 157 12.49 -10.53 11.77
CA ASN A 157 12.85 -11.94 11.93
C ASN A 157 12.89 -12.67 10.58
N PRO A 158 14.06 -13.21 10.18
CA PRO A 158 14.19 -14.02 8.97
C PRO A 158 13.14 -15.14 8.93
N GLY A 159 12.65 -15.46 7.73
CA GLY A 159 11.81 -16.63 7.52
C GLY A 159 12.62 -17.92 7.61
N HIS A 160 11.95 -19.04 7.89
CA HIS A 160 12.60 -20.35 7.75
C HIS A 160 13.15 -20.57 6.34
N CYS A 161 12.53 -19.98 5.31
CA CYS A 161 13.08 -19.95 3.95
C CYS A 161 14.46 -19.27 3.87
N GLN A 162 14.72 -18.24 4.67
CA GLN A 162 16.03 -17.59 4.75
C GLN A 162 17.08 -18.54 5.32
N THR A 163 16.71 -19.30 6.36
CA THR A 163 17.59 -20.33 6.94
C THR A 163 17.95 -21.39 5.91
N GLU A 164 16.96 -21.90 5.15
CA GLU A 164 17.24 -22.90 4.11
C GLU A 164 18.03 -22.33 2.93
N ILE A 165 17.80 -21.08 2.54
CA ILE A 165 18.61 -20.39 1.52
C ILE A 165 20.09 -20.40 1.92
N LYS A 166 20.37 -20.17 3.21
CA LYS A 166 21.75 -20.24 3.76
C LYS A 166 22.25 -21.68 3.82
N ASN A 167 21.48 -22.61 4.37
CA ASN A 167 21.89 -24.02 4.54
C ASN A 167 22.25 -24.66 3.20
N GLN A 168 21.50 -24.35 2.14
CA GLN A 168 21.72 -24.87 0.79
C GLN A 168 22.72 -24.04 -0.03
N ASN A 169 23.30 -22.98 0.54
CA ASN A 169 24.22 -22.07 -0.15
C ASN A 169 23.69 -21.55 -1.50
N LEU A 170 22.39 -21.20 -1.56
CA LEU A 170 21.80 -20.69 -2.80
C LEU A 170 22.41 -19.35 -3.20
N SER A 171 22.86 -19.24 -4.45
CA SER A 171 23.53 -18.05 -4.95
C SER A 171 22.58 -16.86 -5.11
N GLU A 172 23.11 -15.62 -5.01
CA GLU A 172 22.35 -14.40 -5.27
C GLU A 172 21.66 -14.41 -6.65
N GLN A 173 22.30 -15.04 -7.64
CA GLN A 173 21.75 -15.19 -9.00
C GLN A 173 20.54 -16.11 -9.02
N TRP A 174 20.57 -17.22 -8.26
CA TRP A 174 19.44 -18.14 -8.17
C TRP A 174 18.23 -17.43 -7.53
N ILE A 175 18.46 -16.72 -6.42
CA ILE A 175 17.42 -15.95 -5.73
C ILE A 175 16.86 -14.88 -6.67
N GLY A 176 17.73 -14.15 -7.39
CA GLY A 176 17.33 -13.16 -8.39
C GLY A 176 16.43 -13.76 -9.47
N ARG A 177 16.79 -14.93 -10.03
CA ARG A 177 15.96 -15.65 -11.02
C ARG A 177 14.63 -16.11 -10.46
N PHE A 178 14.61 -16.61 -9.22
CA PHE A 178 13.37 -16.98 -8.55
C PHE A 178 12.42 -15.78 -8.39
N LEU A 179 12.95 -14.63 -7.96
CA LEU A 179 12.18 -13.37 -7.92
C LEU A 179 11.75 -12.89 -9.30
N ASP A 180 12.57 -13.11 -10.34
CA ASP A 180 12.22 -12.79 -11.72
C ASP A 180 11.01 -13.61 -12.19
N TYR A 181 10.99 -14.93 -11.95
CA TYR A 181 9.84 -15.80 -12.27
C TYR A 181 8.57 -15.41 -11.50
N ALA A 182 8.69 -15.18 -10.19
CA ALA A 182 7.57 -14.73 -9.37
C ALA A 182 7.05 -13.35 -9.84
N GLY A 183 7.96 -12.47 -10.28
CA GLY A 183 7.62 -11.17 -10.84
C GLY A 183 6.88 -11.26 -12.17
N ASP A 184 7.31 -12.17 -13.05
CA ASP A 184 6.65 -12.44 -14.33
C ASP A 184 5.24 -13.00 -14.09
N GLU A 185 5.07 -13.98 -13.20
CA GLU A 185 3.76 -14.53 -12.81
C GLU A 185 2.81 -13.43 -12.30
N ARG A 186 3.30 -12.51 -11.46
CA ARG A 186 2.48 -11.41 -10.95
C ARG A 186 1.91 -10.52 -12.03
N ILE A 187 2.69 -10.21 -13.06
CA ILE A 187 2.21 -9.42 -14.20
C ILE A 187 1.21 -10.21 -15.03
N LEU A 188 1.42 -11.51 -15.23
CA LEU A 188 0.46 -12.37 -15.93
C LEU A 188 -0.88 -12.47 -15.17
N GLN A 189 -0.87 -12.57 -13.84
CA GLN A 189 -2.08 -12.52 -13.02
C GLN A 189 -2.84 -11.19 -13.17
N LYS A 190 -2.11 -10.06 -13.24
CA LYS A 190 -2.73 -8.76 -13.50
C LYS A 190 -3.28 -8.65 -14.91
N ALA A 191 -2.57 -9.16 -15.91
CA ALA A 191 -3.05 -9.21 -17.29
C ALA A 191 -4.35 -10.02 -17.36
N LYS A 192 -4.40 -11.21 -16.73
CA LYS A 192 -5.60 -12.04 -16.62
C LYS A 192 -6.77 -11.33 -15.92
N ARG A 193 -6.51 -10.47 -14.93
CA ARG A 193 -7.55 -9.61 -14.32
C ARG A 193 -8.16 -8.68 -15.37
N TYR A 194 -7.34 -7.99 -16.15
CA TYR A 194 -7.81 -7.03 -17.15
C TYR A 194 -8.38 -7.70 -18.40
N GLU A 195 -7.97 -8.93 -18.72
CA GLU A 195 -8.60 -9.73 -19.77
C GLU A 195 -10.12 -9.83 -19.58
N LYS A 196 -10.57 -10.07 -18.33
CA LYS A 196 -12.00 -10.08 -17.97
C LYS A 196 -12.68 -8.71 -18.10
N TRP A 197 -11.93 -7.61 -17.98
CA TRP A 197 -12.47 -6.25 -18.10
C TRP A 197 -12.66 -5.90 -19.58
N VAL A 198 -11.68 -6.24 -20.42
CA VAL A 198 -11.74 -5.99 -21.87
C VAL A 198 -12.71 -6.91 -22.62
N GLU A 199 -13.29 -7.91 -21.95
CA GLU A 199 -14.46 -8.66 -22.46
C GLU A 199 -15.74 -7.83 -22.41
N LYS A 200 -15.82 -6.88 -21.47
CA LYS A 200 -17.03 -6.07 -21.21
C LYS A 200 -16.94 -4.66 -21.76
N SER A 201 -15.73 -4.15 -21.92
CA SER A 201 -15.46 -2.76 -22.30
C SER A 201 -14.30 -2.67 -23.30
N PRO A 202 -14.27 -1.68 -24.19
CA PRO A 202 -13.11 -1.42 -25.05
C PRO A 202 -11.83 -1.18 -24.23
N PHE A 203 -10.65 -1.37 -24.85
CA PHE A 203 -9.35 -1.15 -24.22
C PHE A 203 -9.18 0.27 -23.66
N GLU A 204 -9.65 1.29 -24.39
CA GLU A 204 -9.62 2.69 -23.96
C GLU A 204 -10.41 2.91 -22.65
N GLN A 205 -11.64 2.37 -22.56
CA GLN A 205 -12.47 2.45 -21.35
C GLN A 205 -11.85 1.66 -20.19
N THR A 206 -11.36 0.45 -20.47
CA THR A 206 -10.69 -0.39 -19.44
C THR A 206 -9.46 0.30 -18.87
N LEU A 207 -8.65 0.94 -19.73
CA LEU A 207 -7.47 1.68 -19.29
C LEU A 207 -7.86 2.89 -18.44
N TYR A 208 -8.87 3.65 -18.84
CA TYR A 208 -9.38 4.79 -18.07
C TYR A 208 -9.83 4.36 -16.66
N GLU A 209 -10.66 3.32 -16.56
CA GLU A 209 -11.15 2.80 -15.27
C GLU A 209 -10.01 2.28 -14.40
N ALA A 210 -9.03 1.59 -14.98
CA ALA A 210 -7.89 1.06 -14.25
C ALA A 210 -6.91 2.15 -13.78
N ILE A 211 -6.72 3.21 -14.58
CA ILE A 211 -5.96 4.40 -14.15
C ILE A 211 -6.68 5.07 -13.00
N MET A 212 -8.00 5.29 -13.11
CA MET A 212 -8.83 5.86 -12.06
C MET A 212 -8.72 5.06 -10.77
N GLU A 213 -8.93 3.73 -10.81
CA GLU A 213 -8.75 2.84 -9.66
C GLU A 213 -7.37 3.04 -9.00
N SER A 214 -6.30 3.14 -9.81
CA SER A 214 -4.94 3.33 -9.33
C SER A 214 -4.68 4.71 -8.71
N LEU A 215 -5.40 5.75 -9.14
CA LEU A 215 -5.35 7.10 -8.55
C LEU A 215 -5.95 7.13 -7.12
N GLY A 216 -6.73 6.12 -6.74
CA GLY A 216 -7.34 5.99 -5.41
C GLY A 216 -6.42 5.47 -4.29
N TYR A 217 -5.15 5.16 -4.58
CA TYR A 217 -4.21 4.61 -3.58
C TYR A 217 -4.79 3.38 -2.86
N LYS A 218 -4.65 3.23 -1.55
CA LYS A 218 -5.23 2.10 -0.79
C LYS A 218 -6.70 2.33 -0.47
N ASN A 219 -7.04 3.55 -0.02
CA ASN A 219 -8.31 3.83 0.64
C ASN A 219 -9.44 4.25 -0.32
N ASN A 220 -9.11 4.75 -1.51
CA ASN A 220 -10.10 5.30 -2.45
C ASN A 220 -10.15 4.57 -3.80
N LYS A 221 -9.62 3.34 -3.92
CA LYS A 221 -9.69 2.57 -5.19
C LYS A 221 -11.14 2.40 -5.66
N ALA A 222 -12.00 1.93 -4.77
CA ALA A 222 -13.41 1.66 -5.07
C ALA A 222 -14.19 2.95 -5.41
N PRO A 223 -14.06 4.06 -4.65
CA PRO A 223 -14.64 5.34 -5.04
C PRO A 223 -14.19 5.83 -6.42
N PHE A 224 -12.89 5.78 -6.73
CA PHE A 224 -12.40 6.18 -8.05
C PHE A 224 -12.93 5.30 -9.19
N LEU A 225 -12.96 3.98 -8.99
CA LEU A 225 -13.53 3.06 -9.98
C LEU A 225 -15.02 3.31 -10.18
N THR A 226 -15.76 3.56 -9.10
CA THR A 226 -17.18 3.90 -9.14
C THR A 226 -17.41 5.19 -9.93
N LEU A 227 -16.61 6.23 -9.69
CA LEU A 227 -16.66 7.47 -10.44
C LEU A 227 -16.43 7.22 -11.94
N ALA A 228 -15.40 6.44 -12.29
CA ALA A 228 -15.07 6.12 -13.68
C ALA A 228 -16.17 5.33 -14.40
N SER A 229 -16.81 4.37 -13.72
CA SER A 229 -17.93 3.62 -14.29
C SER A 229 -19.23 4.44 -14.34
N ARG A 230 -19.41 5.43 -13.44
CA ARG A 230 -20.51 6.39 -13.56
C ARG A 230 -20.29 7.33 -14.74
N MET A 231 -19.05 7.72 -15.03
CA MET A 231 -18.69 8.59 -16.15
C MET A 231 -17.83 7.88 -17.21
N PRO A 232 -18.41 6.97 -18.03
CA PRO A 232 -17.71 6.39 -19.17
C PRO A 232 -17.17 7.48 -20.10
N LEU A 233 -16.08 7.17 -20.82
CA LEU A 233 -15.43 8.12 -21.73
C LEU A 233 -16.37 8.64 -22.81
N GLU A 234 -17.30 7.82 -23.28
CA GLU A 234 -18.34 8.23 -24.22
C GLU A 234 -19.24 9.32 -23.64
N THR A 235 -19.67 9.17 -22.38
CA THR A 235 -20.46 10.21 -21.67
C THR A 235 -19.64 11.49 -21.50
N ILE A 236 -18.36 11.39 -21.16
CA ILE A 236 -17.48 12.55 -21.03
C ILE A 236 -17.37 13.30 -22.36
N ARG A 237 -17.12 12.59 -23.48
CA ARG A 237 -17.03 13.18 -24.82
C ARG A 237 -18.35 13.81 -25.30
N TYR A 238 -19.48 13.19 -24.95
CA TYR A 238 -20.79 13.74 -25.28
C TYR A 238 -21.08 15.05 -24.53
N LEU A 239 -20.69 15.14 -23.27
CA LEU A 239 -20.99 16.30 -22.42
C LEU A 239 -19.94 17.42 -22.52
N VAL A 240 -18.71 17.08 -22.90
CA VAL A 240 -17.59 18.01 -23.10
C VAL A 240 -17.13 17.91 -24.55
N PRO A 241 -17.58 18.81 -25.45
CA PRO A 241 -17.30 18.72 -26.88
C PRO A 241 -15.79 18.68 -27.20
N GLU A 242 -15.40 17.84 -28.15
CA GLU A 242 -13.98 17.63 -28.50
C GLU A 242 -13.34 18.84 -29.21
N ASP A 243 -14.15 19.60 -29.94
CA ASP A 243 -13.80 20.80 -30.69
C ASP A 243 -13.69 22.06 -29.81
N ALA A 244 -14.14 21.99 -28.56
CA ALA A 244 -14.00 23.08 -27.61
C ALA A 244 -12.51 23.41 -27.34
N PRO A 245 -12.18 24.69 -27.07
CA PRO A 245 -10.83 25.09 -26.68
C PRO A 245 -10.29 24.26 -25.51
N ILE A 246 -8.99 23.95 -25.51
CA ILE A 246 -8.38 23.05 -24.51
C ILE A 246 -8.65 23.48 -23.06
N GLN A 247 -8.69 24.79 -22.78
CA GLN A 247 -8.97 25.31 -21.44
C GLN A 247 -10.43 25.08 -21.02
N GLU A 248 -11.37 25.21 -21.95
CA GLU A 248 -12.79 24.91 -21.71
C GLU A 248 -13.00 23.42 -21.50
N LYS A 249 -12.32 22.56 -22.29
CA LYS A 249 -12.34 21.11 -22.07
C LYS A 249 -11.82 20.71 -20.70
N LYS A 250 -10.70 21.31 -20.27
CA LYS A 250 -10.12 21.09 -18.94
C LYS A 250 -11.10 21.49 -17.84
N LEU A 251 -11.69 22.68 -17.92
CA LEU A 251 -12.67 23.15 -16.93
C LEU A 251 -13.94 22.29 -16.93
N GLY A 252 -14.50 21.99 -18.10
CA GLY A 252 -15.71 21.19 -18.24
C GLY A 252 -15.53 19.75 -17.75
N THR A 253 -14.40 19.11 -18.07
CA THR A 253 -14.09 17.75 -17.59
C THR A 253 -13.85 17.74 -16.08
N GLN A 254 -13.20 18.78 -15.53
CA GLN A 254 -13.06 18.94 -14.08
C GLN A 254 -14.43 19.10 -13.40
N ALA A 255 -15.29 19.97 -13.94
CA ALA A 255 -16.63 20.21 -13.43
C ALA A 255 -17.46 18.92 -13.41
N LEU A 256 -17.45 18.18 -14.53
CA LEU A 256 -18.15 16.90 -14.66
C LEU A 256 -17.66 15.88 -13.62
N LEU A 257 -16.36 15.64 -13.54
CA LEU A 257 -15.82 14.59 -12.66
C LEU A 257 -15.89 14.98 -11.17
N LEU A 258 -15.62 16.23 -10.81
CA LEU A 258 -15.72 16.68 -9.41
C LEU A 258 -17.17 16.78 -8.95
N GLY A 259 -18.07 17.23 -9.83
CA GLY A 259 -19.51 17.27 -9.55
C GLY A 259 -20.11 15.88 -9.38
N MET A 260 -19.75 14.94 -10.25
CA MET A 260 -20.17 13.53 -10.10
C MET A 260 -19.53 12.83 -8.90
N ALA A 261 -18.35 13.27 -8.46
CA ALA A 261 -17.73 12.81 -7.23
C ALA A 261 -18.41 13.35 -5.96
N GLY A 262 -19.28 14.36 -6.07
CA GLY A 262 -19.86 15.03 -4.91
C GLY A 262 -18.85 15.91 -4.16
N LEU A 263 -17.83 16.40 -4.84
CA LEU A 263 -16.68 17.09 -4.24
C LEU A 263 -16.60 18.57 -4.60
N LEU A 264 -17.60 19.13 -5.30
CA LEU A 264 -17.67 20.58 -5.50
C LEU A 264 -18.04 21.30 -4.18
N PRO A 265 -17.56 22.53 -3.94
CA PRO A 265 -17.86 23.29 -2.73
C PRO A 265 -19.36 23.41 -2.44
N GLN A 266 -20.19 23.72 -3.45
CA GLN A 266 -21.66 23.79 -3.33
C GLN A 266 -22.32 22.48 -2.87
N GLN A 267 -21.66 21.34 -3.05
CA GLN A 267 -22.17 20.02 -2.61
C GLN A 267 -21.73 19.66 -1.18
N GLY A 268 -20.77 20.39 -0.61
CA GLY A 268 -20.08 20.04 0.63
C GLY A 268 -20.45 20.86 1.87
N ASN A 269 -21.36 21.83 1.77
CA ASN A 269 -21.79 22.74 2.86
C ASN A 269 -20.62 23.33 3.68
N SER A 270 -19.50 23.64 3.03
CA SER A 270 -18.32 24.18 3.71
C SER A 270 -18.25 25.69 3.47
N MET A 271 -18.65 26.49 4.46
CA MET A 271 -18.35 27.92 4.47
C MET A 271 -16.86 28.12 4.72
N THR A 272 -16.11 28.41 3.66
CA THR A 272 -14.70 28.77 3.77
C THR A 272 -14.43 30.12 3.12
N THR A 273 -13.56 30.91 3.74
CA THR A 273 -13.04 32.14 3.15
C THR A 273 -12.06 31.80 2.04
N HIS A 274 -12.36 32.20 0.82
CA HIS A 274 -11.48 32.04 -0.34
C HIS A 274 -10.82 33.37 -0.70
N ASP A 275 -9.59 33.32 -1.20
CA ASP A 275 -9.03 34.47 -1.91
C ASP A 275 -9.72 34.64 -3.28
N SER A 276 -9.52 35.79 -3.92
CA SER A 276 -10.20 36.15 -5.17
C SER A 276 -9.95 35.18 -6.31
N GLU A 277 -8.74 34.64 -6.43
CA GLU A 277 -8.39 33.64 -7.44
C GLU A 277 -9.14 32.32 -7.22
N ALA A 278 -9.20 31.85 -5.96
CA ALA A 278 -9.93 30.64 -5.63
C ALA A 278 -11.44 30.81 -5.80
N ALA A 279 -12.00 31.96 -5.40
CA ALA A 279 -13.41 32.27 -5.62
C ALA A 279 -13.77 32.26 -7.11
N ASN A 280 -12.93 32.86 -7.97
CA ASN A 280 -13.16 32.87 -9.42
C ASN A 280 -13.13 31.46 -10.02
N TYR A 281 -12.15 30.63 -9.64
CA TYR A 281 -12.08 29.25 -10.11
C TYR A 281 -13.31 28.43 -9.67
N ILE A 282 -13.73 28.56 -8.41
CA ILE A 282 -14.91 27.88 -7.86
C ILE A 282 -16.18 28.29 -8.60
N ASN A 283 -16.39 29.60 -8.82
CA ASN A 283 -17.54 30.10 -9.57
C ASN A 283 -17.58 29.52 -11.00
N ASN A 284 -16.43 29.48 -11.67
CA ASN A 284 -16.35 28.96 -13.04
C ASN A 284 -16.65 27.46 -13.12
N ILE A 285 -16.09 26.67 -12.20
CA ILE A 285 -16.30 25.21 -12.21
C ILE A 285 -17.73 24.83 -11.78
N GLU A 286 -18.32 25.55 -10.84
CA GLU A 286 -19.71 25.34 -10.42
C GLU A 286 -20.70 25.77 -11.51
N HIS A 287 -20.44 26.89 -12.20
CA HIS A 287 -21.22 27.29 -13.37
C HIS A 287 -21.18 26.23 -14.47
N ALA A 288 -19.98 25.70 -14.79
CA ALA A 288 -19.83 24.61 -15.76
C ALA A 288 -20.57 23.34 -15.33
N TRP A 289 -20.49 22.97 -14.04
CA TRP A 289 -21.23 21.81 -13.51
C TRP A 289 -22.74 22.02 -13.61
N ASN A 290 -23.24 23.20 -13.24
CA ASN A 290 -24.66 23.50 -13.25
C ASN A 290 -25.26 23.44 -14.68
N ALA A 291 -24.46 23.76 -15.70
CA ALA A 291 -24.85 23.64 -17.10
C ALA A 291 -24.90 22.18 -17.63
N ILE A 292 -24.17 21.25 -17.00
CA ILE A 292 -24.02 19.87 -17.47
C ILE A 292 -24.84 18.89 -16.63
N GLN A 293 -25.00 19.11 -15.32
CA GLN A 293 -25.62 18.14 -14.40
C GLN A 293 -27.04 17.73 -14.78
N THR A 294 -27.81 18.63 -15.39
CA THR A 294 -29.19 18.37 -15.81
C THR A 294 -29.30 17.38 -16.98
N LYS A 295 -28.17 17.11 -17.65
CA LYS A 295 -28.06 16.16 -18.78
C LYS A 295 -27.60 14.77 -18.33
N ILE A 296 -27.43 14.56 -17.02
CA ILE A 296 -26.89 13.33 -16.44
C ILE A 296 -27.98 12.63 -15.63
N ASP A 297 -28.35 11.41 -16.01
CA ASP A 297 -29.36 10.63 -15.29
C ASP A 297 -28.84 10.02 -13.97
N LYS A 298 -27.52 9.87 -13.84
CA LYS A 298 -26.87 9.27 -12.67
C LYS A 298 -26.69 10.31 -11.55
N ALA A 299 -27.06 9.95 -10.34
CA ALA A 299 -26.82 10.79 -9.17
C ALA A 299 -25.32 10.93 -8.85
N PRO A 300 -24.87 12.12 -8.39
CA PRO A 300 -23.55 12.31 -7.79
C PRO A 300 -23.27 11.35 -6.63
N MET A 301 -21.99 11.07 -6.40
CA MET A 301 -21.53 10.33 -5.23
C MET A 301 -21.68 11.18 -3.95
N ALA A 302 -21.77 10.53 -2.80
CA ALA A 302 -21.74 11.21 -1.51
C ALA A 302 -20.29 11.48 -1.08
N LYS A 303 -20.04 12.65 -0.46
CA LYS A 303 -18.71 13.00 0.07
C LYS A 303 -18.16 11.96 1.06
N THR A 304 -19.04 11.28 1.80
CA THR A 304 -18.68 10.21 2.75
C THR A 304 -18.14 8.95 2.10
N GLU A 305 -18.30 8.77 0.79
CA GLU A 305 -17.68 7.67 0.05
C GLU A 305 -16.16 7.85 -0.08
N TRP A 306 -15.64 9.06 0.13
CA TRP A 306 -14.22 9.39 0.02
C TRP A 306 -13.52 9.39 1.38
N THR A 307 -12.43 8.64 1.49
CA THR A 307 -11.61 8.56 2.71
C THR A 307 -10.42 9.52 2.64
N TYR A 308 -10.37 10.48 3.56
CA TYR A 308 -9.26 11.43 3.71
C TYR A 308 -8.30 11.08 4.86
N ALA A 309 -8.73 10.25 5.81
CA ALA A 309 -7.92 9.87 6.97
C ALA A 309 -6.60 9.22 6.53
N GLY A 310 -5.48 9.69 7.11
CA GLY A 310 -4.14 9.21 6.79
C GLY A 310 -3.59 9.64 5.41
N MET A 311 -4.32 10.49 4.66
CA MET A 311 -3.90 10.94 3.33
C MET A 311 -3.19 12.30 3.41
N ARG A 312 -2.09 12.45 2.67
CA ARG A 312 -1.44 13.76 2.48
C ARG A 312 -2.29 14.63 1.54
N PRO A 313 -2.42 15.96 1.75
CA PRO A 313 -3.20 16.84 0.89
C PRO A 313 -2.85 16.76 -0.61
N ALA A 314 -1.58 16.53 -0.94
CA ALA A 314 -1.13 16.30 -2.32
C ALA A 314 -1.74 15.06 -3.01
N ASN A 315 -2.36 14.15 -2.24
CA ASN A 315 -2.99 12.93 -2.73
C ASN A 315 -4.51 12.98 -2.71
N PHE A 316 -5.12 14.07 -2.24
CA PHE A 316 -6.58 14.17 -2.07
C PHE A 316 -7.34 13.92 -3.39
N PRO A 317 -8.55 13.33 -3.30
CA PRO A 317 -9.33 12.93 -4.47
C PRO A 317 -9.53 14.06 -5.48
N GLU A 318 -9.81 15.27 -5.03
CA GLU A 318 -10.08 16.43 -5.88
C GLU A 318 -8.91 16.72 -6.81
N ARG A 319 -7.69 16.73 -6.25
CA ARG A 319 -6.46 16.98 -6.99
C ARG A 319 -6.15 15.84 -7.98
N ARG A 320 -6.49 14.60 -7.64
CA ARG A 320 -6.30 13.42 -8.50
C ARG A 320 -7.33 13.39 -9.64
N ILE A 321 -8.56 13.77 -9.36
CA ILE A 321 -9.62 13.95 -10.36
C ILE A 321 -9.23 15.07 -11.33
N ALA A 322 -8.73 16.21 -10.82
CA ALA A 322 -8.24 17.28 -11.68
C ALA A 322 -7.08 16.83 -12.57
N ALA A 323 -6.18 15.99 -12.07
CA ALA A 323 -5.11 15.40 -12.87
C ALA A 323 -5.68 14.57 -14.03
N MET A 324 -6.65 13.69 -13.74
CA MET A 324 -7.29 12.87 -14.77
C MET A 324 -8.05 13.71 -15.79
N ALA A 325 -8.78 14.74 -15.34
CA ALA A 325 -9.52 15.64 -16.22
C ALA A 325 -8.60 16.36 -17.21
N ASN A 326 -7.42 16.79 -16.77
CA ASN A 326 -6.40 17.36 -17.66
C ASN A 326 -5.91 16.34 -18.69
N ILE A 327 -5.57 15.10 -18.26
CA ILE A 327 -5.12 14.03 -19.18
C ILE A 327 -6.17 13.74 -20.23
N LEU A 328 -7.43 13.57 -19.82
CA LEU A 328 -8.54 13.29 -20.74
C LEU A 328 -8.74 14.42 -21.76
N SER A 329 -8.63 15.67 -21.31
CA SER A 329 -8.77 16.83 -22.18
C SER A 329 -7.64 16.95 -23.19
N GLU A 330 -6.40 16.64 -22.78
CA GLU A 330 -5.22 16.66 -23.65
C GLU A 330 -5.20 15.48 -24.63
N CYS A 331 -5.77 14.34 -24.24
CA CYS A 331 -5.87 13.14 -25.08
C CYS A 331 -7.17 13.05 -25.87
N SER A 332 -8.07 14.04 -25.81
CA SER A 332 -9.45 13.89 -26.28
C SER A 332 -9.57 13.49 -27.75
N SER A 333 -8.64 13.94 -28.61
CA SER A 333 -8.66 13.69 -30.05
C SER A 333 -8.28 12.26 -30.46
N TYR A 334 -7.60 11.52 -29.60
CA TYR A 334 -6.99 10.24 -29.97
C TYR A 334 -7.13 9.14 -28.92
N GLY A 335 -7.49 9.48 -27.68
CA GLY A 335 -7.58 8.55 -26.56
C GLY A 335 -6.23 8.30 -25.88
N ILE A 336 -6.28 8.00 -24.59
CA ILE A 336 -5.09 7.73 -23.77
C ILE A 336 -4.44 6.42 -24.20
N PHE A 337 -5.25 5.39 -24.47
CA PHE A 337 -4.76 4.07 -24.86
C PHE A 337 -3.98 4.14 -26.16
N ARG A 338 -4.52 4.80 -27.17
CA ARG A 338 -3.84 4.91 -28.47
C ARG A 338 -2.62 5.84 -28.39
N HIS A 339 -2.64 6.89 -27.57
CA HIS A 339 -1.44 7.69 -27.31
C HIS A 339 -0.29 6.85 -26.73
N ILE A 340 -0.59 6.02 -25.73
CA ILE A 340 0.41 5.12 -25.11
C ILE A 340 0.85 4.03 -26.09
N LEU A 341 -0.09 3.41 -26.81
CA LEU A 341 0.21 2.36 -27.79
C LEU A 341 1.16 2.89 -28.89
N ASN A 342 0.90 4.10 -29.41
CA ASN A 342 1.79 4.74 -30.37
C ASN A 342 3.20 4.96 -29.83
N ALA A 343 3.38 5.19 -28.53
CA ALA A 343 4.72 5.33 -27.95
C ALA A 343 5.51 4.02 -28.01
N PHE A 344 4.84 2.86 -27.95
CA PHE A 344 5.43 1.55 -28.19
C PHE A 344 5.61 1.22 -29.68
N GLU A 345 4.71 1.71 -30.56
CA GLU A 345 4.79 1.47 -32.02
C GLU A 345 5.82 2.38 -32.75
N LYS A 346 6.10 3.59 -32.24
CA LYS A 346 6.98 4.59 -32.91
C LYS A 346 8.43 4.13 -33.15
N PRO A 347 9.14 3.48 -32.21
CA PRO A 347 10.50 3.01 -32.43
C PRO A 347 10.67 2.12 -33.67
N PHE A 348 9.58 1.50 -34.15
CA PHE A 348 9.57 0.63 -35.31
C PHE A 348 9.42 1.35 -36.66
N LEU A 349 8.84 2.56 -36.68
CA LEU A 349 8.58 3.28 -37.93
C LEU A 349 9.83 3.96 -38.50
N CYS A 350 10.81 4.30 -37.66
CA CYS A 350 12.02 5.01 -38.06
C CYS A 350 13.18 4.10 -38.51
N ARG A 351 13.09 2.76 -38.37
CA ARG A 351 14.08 1.81 -38.92
C ARG A 351 13.49 1.01 -40.07
N LYS A 352 13.28 1.68 -41.21
CA LYS A 352 13.10 1.02 -42.51
C LYS A 352 14.48 0.64 -43.07
N GLN A 353 15.01 -0.50 -42.66
CA GLN A 353 15.84 -1.42 -43.47
C GLN A 353 16.47 -2.46 -42.55
N GLY A 354 16.47 -3.70 -43.02
CA GLY A 354 16.70 -4.91 -42.24
C GLY A 354 17.94 -4.88 -41.37
N ILE A 355 17.74 -5.27 -40.12
CA ILE A 355 18.56 -6.15 -39.28
C ILE A 355 17.62 -6.49 -38.11
N GLU A 356 17.33 -7.79 -37.94
CA GLU A 356 16.40 -8.33 -36.93
C GLU A 356 16.96 -8.32 -35.50
N ASP A 357 18.16 -7.77 -35.30
CA ASP A 357 18.74 -7.65 -33.98
C ASP A 357 18.19 -6.38 -33.30
N TYR A 358 17.19 -6.61 -32.46
CA TYR A 358 16.88 -5.75 -31.33
C TYR A 358 18.16 -5.60 -30.52
N GLN A 359 18.95 -4.56 -30.76
CA GLN A 359 19.84 -4.08 -29.70
C GLN A 359 18.90 -3.65 -28.58
N GLU A 360 18.85 -4.49 -27.54
CA GLU A 360 18.29 -4.25 -26.22
C GLU A 360 19.00 -3.06 -25.54
N ASP A 361 19.08 -1.93 -26.23
CA ASP A 361 19.70 -0.74 -25.72
C ASP A 361 18.76 -0.18 -24.65
N ASN A 362 19.16 -0.37 -23.40
CA ASN A 362 18.49 0.15 -22.22
C ASN A 362 18.10 1.62 -22.40
N LYS A 363 18.89 2.41 -23.14
CA LYS A 363 18.61 3.80 -23.45
C LYS A 363 17.33 4.00 -24.27
N THR A 364 17.07 3.12 -25.24
CA THR A 364 15.83 3.17 -26.05
C THR A 364 14.61 2.87 -25.19
N MET A 365 14.71 1.91 -24.27
CA MET A 365 13.64 1.58 -23.33
C MET A 365 13.41 2.70 -22.32
N GLU A 366 14.47 3.32 -21.81
CA GLU A 366 14.37 4.49 -20.93
C GLU A 366 13.65 5.65 -21.61
N MET A 367 14.02 6.00 -22.86
CA MET A 367 13.35 7.04 -23.63
C MET A 367 11.87 6.73 -23.86
N LEU A 368 11.53 5.47 -24.18
CA LEU A 368 10.14 5.04 -24.36
C LEU A 368 9.34 5.21 -23.07
N ILE A 369 9.90 4.77 -21.94
CA ILE A 369 9.27 4.90 -20.63
C ILE A 369 9.08 6.38 -20.30
N GLU A 370 10.10 7.23 -20.52
CA GLU A 370 10.04 8.66 -20.27
C GLU A 370 8.95 9.35 -21.11
N ASN A 371 8.81 8.98 -22.39
CA ASN A 371 7.76 9.50 -23.26
C ASN A 371 6.35 9.13 -22.79
N ILE A 372 6.16 7.94 -22.21
CA ILE A 372 4.86 7.55 -21.64
C ILE A 372 4.64 8.27 -20.30
N GLN A 373 5.70 8.47 -19.52
CA GLN A 373 5.61 9.13 -18.23
C GLN A 373 5.35 10.63 -18.36
N SER A 374 5.87 11.30 -19.38
CA SER A 374 5.66 12.74 -19.62
C SER A 374 4.17 13.08 -19.77
N LEU A 375 3.38 12.19 -20.41
CA LEU A 375 1.93 12.28 -20.51
C LEU A 375 1.24 12.53 -19.15
N PHE A 376 1.80 11.96 -18.07
CA PHE A 376 1.28 12.11 -16.72
C PHE A 376 2.08 13.11 -15.87
N LEU A 377 3.36 13.29 -16.15
CA LEU A 377 4.30 14.10 -15.34
C LEU A 377 4.22 15.59 -15.64
N ASP A 378 3.85 15.95 -16.87
CA ASP A 378 3.97 17.32 -17.38
C ASP A 378 2.62 18.06 -17.42
N ILE A 379 1.59 17.44 -16.82
CA ILE A 379 0.29 18.05 -16.59
C ILE A 379 0.46 19.32 -15.76
N GLN A 380 0.01 20.44 -16.33
CA GLN A 380 -0.11 21.72 -15.64
C GLN A 380 -1.58 22.11 -15.53
N ASP A 381 -1.97 22.54 -14.33
CA ASP A 381 -3.29 23.05 -14.03
C ASP A 381 -3.18 24.43 -13.38
N SER A 382 -3.97 25.40 -13.84
CA SER A 382 -3.90 26.78 -13.36
C SER A 382 -4.23 26.92 -11.88
N PHE A 383 -5.11 26.07 -11.35
CA PHE A 383 -5.53 26.11 -9.95
C PHE A 383 -4.83 25.04 -9.11
N TRP A 384 -4.96 23.78 -9.53
CA TRP A 384 -4.47 22.63 -8.78
C TRP A 384 -2.94 22.52 -8.81
N SER A 385 -2.21 23.09 -9.77
CA SER A 385 -0.74 23.15 -9.60
C SER A 385 -0.35 24.00 -8.40
N TYR A 386 -1.16 24.98 -8.01
CA TYR A 386 -0.83 25.95 -6.97
C TYR A 386 -1.59 25.74 -5.65
N ARG A 387 -2.51 24.77 -5.55
CA ARG A 387 -3.29 24.50 -4.33
C ARG A 387 -3.56 23.01 -4.12
N TYR A 388 -3.57 22.59 -2.86
CA TYR A 388 -3.93 21.22 -2.49
C TYR A 388 -5.43 21.03 -2.25
N THR A 389 -6.15 22.10 -1.88
CA THR A 389 -7.59 22.09 -1.59
C THR A 389 -8.21 23.40 -2.07
N PHE A 390 -9.54 23.43 -2.24
CA PHE A 390 -10.27 24.66 -2.60
C PHE A 390 -10.06 25.83 -1.63
N ALA A 391 -9.94 25.53 -0.32
CA ALA A 391 -9.72 26.52 0.74
C ALA A 391 -8.22 26.71 1.10
N GLY A 392 -7.32 25.95 0.48
CA GLY A 392 -5.89 25.99 0.80
C GLY A 392 -5.23 27.25 0.25
N LYS A 393 -4.21 27.77 0.96
CA LYS A 393 -3.41 28.91 0.50
C LYS A 393 -2.69 28.58 -0.81
N LYS A 394 -2.50 29.61 -1.66
CA LYS A 394 -1.69 29.50 -2.87
C LYS A 394 -0.25 29.18 -2.52
N LEU A 395 0.31 28.19 -3.19
CA LEU A 395 1.72 27.83 -3.11
C LEU A 395 2.56 28.81 -3.93
N GLY A 396 3.74 29.18 -3.43
CA GLY A 396 4.65 30.07 -4.17
C GLY A 396 5.29 29.45 -5.43
N LYS A 397 5.24 28.11 -5.57
CA LYS A 397 5.74 27.37 -6.73
C LYS A 397 4.73 26.29 -7.14
N PRO A 398 4.52 26.05 -8.44
CA PRO A 398 3.63 25.00 -8.91
C PRO A 398 4.15 23.63 -8.45
N GLN A 399 3.23 22.79 -8.02
CA GLN A 399 3.45 21.40 -7.65
C GLN A 399 2.84 20.51 -8.72
N LYS A 400 3.53 19.42 -9.07
CA LYS A 400 2.99 18.42 -10.00
C LYS A 400 1.67 17.85 -9.46
N LEU A 401 0.72 17.61 -10.35
CA LEU A 401 -0.52 16.95 -9.95
C LEU A 401 -0.25 15.47 -9.67
N LEU A 402 0.57 14.79 -10.48
CA LEU A 402 0.99 13.39 -10.28
C LEU A 402 2.51 13.29 -10.05
N GLY A 403 2.90 12.49 -9.05
CA GLY A 403 4.31 12.22 -8.73
C GLY A 403 4.86 11.04 -9.54
N LYS A 404 6.18 11.04 -9.79
CA LYS A 404 6.88 10.00 -10.55
C LYS A 404 6.65 8.58 -10.01
N GLU A 405 6.56 8.44 -8.68
CA GLU A 405 6.26 7.16 -8.04
C GLU A 405 4.87 6.63 -8.42
N ARG A 406 3.84 7.48 -8.38
CA ARG A 406 2.46 7.08 -8.72
C ARG A 406 2.38 6.67 -10.19
N ILE A 407 3.05 7.42 -11.06
CA ILE A 407 3.07 7.15 -12.51
C ILE A 407 3.83 5.85 -12.78
N SER A 408 4.95 5.61 -12.10
CA SER A 408 5.66 4.33 -12.17
C SER A 408 4.77 3.15 -11.74
N ASN A 409 3.98 3.35 -10.69
CA ASN A 409 3.00 2.35 -10.25
C ASN A 409 1.88 2.13 -11.28
N ILE A 410 1.35 3.18 -11.91
CA ILE A 410 0.36 3.04 -13.00
C ILE A 410 0.98 2.30 -14.18
N PHE A 411 2.21 2.64 -14.56
CA PHE A 411 2.92 2.01 -15.66
C PHE A 411 3.06 0.49 -15.45
N ILE A 412 3.60 0.08 -14.30
CA ILE A 412 3.85 -1.34 -13.98
C ILE A 412 2.56 -2.12 -13.69
N ASN A 413 1.60 -1.53 -12.97
CA ASN A 413 0.43 -2.28 -12.47
C ASN A 413 -0.81 -2.17 -13.37
N VAL A 414 -0.83 -1.23 -14.31
CA VAL A 414 -1.98 -0.95 -15.18
C VAL A 414 -1.60 -1.01 -16.65
N ILE A 415 -0.69 -0.13 -17.10
CA ILE A 415 -0.38 0.04 -18.52
C ILE A 415 0.22 -1.24 -19.11
N ILE A 416 1.29 -1.78 -18.52
CA ILE A 416 1.95 -3.00 -19.01
C ILE A 416 0.97 -4.19 -19.07
N PRO A 417 0.24 -4.55 -17.99
CA PRO A 417 -0.73 -5.63 -18.03
C PRO A 417 -1.82 -5.48 -19.11
N ILE A 418 -2.41 -4.29 -19.26
CA ILE A 418 -3.48 -4.06 -20.26
C ILE A 418 -2.92 -4.17 -21.68
N LEU A 419 -1.75 -3.60 -21.95
CA LEU A 419 -1.12 -3.70 -23.27
C LEU A 419 -0.65 -5.13 -23.58
N LEU A 420 -0.28 -5.94 -22.58
CA LEU A 420 0.00 -7.36 -22.79
C LEU A 420 -1.25 -8.13 -23.23
N VAL A 421 -2.41 -7.81 -22.65
CA VAL A 421 -3.69 -8.36 -23.11
C VAL A 421 -3.99 -7.93 -24.55
N TYR A 422 -3.77 -6.65 -24.87
CA TYR A 422 -3.94 -6.14 -26.24
C TYR A 422 -3.05 -6.86 -27.24
N ALA A 423 -1.75 -6.95 -26.94
CA ALA A 423 -0.75 -7.59 -27.80
C ALA A 423 -1.13 -9.05 -28.09
N ARG A 424 -1.49 -9.81 -27.05
CA ARG A 424 -1.89 -11.23 -27.19
C ARG A 424 -3.17 -11.41 -27.99
N ARG A 425 -4.21 -10.60 -27.73
CA ARG A 425 -5.48 -10.68 -28.48
C ARG A 425 -5.31 -10.38 -29.96
N HIS A 426 -4.32 -9.55 -30.33
CA HIS A 426 -4.02 -9.20 -31.71
C HIS A 426 -2.85 -10.00 -32.30
N ASN A 427 -2.33 -11.02 -31.58
CA ASN A 427 -1.14 -11.78 -31.96
C ASN A 427 0.09 -10.89 -32.29
N ASP A 428 0.21 -9.73 -31.65
CA ASP A 428 1.34 -8.81 -31.80
C ASP A 428 2.52 -9.25 -30.92
N ILE A 429 3.26 -10.23 -31.42
CA ILE A 429 4.44 -10.81 -30.76
C ILE A 429 5.52 -9.74 -30.52
N LYS A 430 5.62 -8.72 -31.39
CA LYS A 430 6.64 -7.67 -31.28
C LYS A 430 6.33 -6.75 -30.11
N LEU A 431 5.09 -6.29 -30.01
CA LEU A 431 4.64 -5.49 -28.88
C LEU A 431 4.76 -6.26 -27.56
N GLU A 432 4.35 -7.53 -27.53
CA GLU A 432 4.49 -8.38 -26.33
C GLU A 432 5.94 -8.48 -25.85
N LYS A 433 6.89 -8.73 -26.77
CA LYS A 433 8.32 -8.77 -26.46
C LYS A 433 8.82 -7.46 -25.84
N ILE A 434 8.44 -6.31 -26.38
CA ILE A 434 8.85 -5.00 -25.84
C ILE A 434 8.24 -4.74 -24.48
N LEU A 435 6.98 -5.09 -24.27
CA LEU A 435 6.33 -4.92 -22.97
C LEU A 435 7.04 -5.73 -21.89
N HIS A 436 7.44 -6.96 -22.22
CA HIS A 436 8.29 -7.76 -21.33
C HIS A 436 9.66 -7.13 -21.11
N LEU A 437 10.34 -6.65 -22.14
CA LEU A 437 11.64 -5.97 -21.99
C LEU A 437 11.53 -4.70 -21.12
N ALA A 438 10.52 -3.86 -21.37
CA ALA A 438 10.23 -2.66 -20.61
C ALA A 438 9.97 -3.00 -19.14
N TYR A 439 9.20 -4.06 -18.85
CA TYR A 439 8.95 -4.52 -17.49
C TYR A 439 10.23 -5.03 -16.79
N ARG A 440 11.01 -5.86 -17.49
CA ARG A 440 12.23 -6.50 -16.95
C ARG A 440 13.30 -5.48 -16.59
N ASN A 441 13.47 -4.46 -17.43
CA ASN A 441 14.49 -3.43 -17.28
C ASN A 441 14.00 -2.20 -16.50
N TYR A 442 12.73 -2.20 -16.05
CA TYR A 442 12.22 -1.09 -15.26
C TYR A 442 12.89 -1.06 -13.88
N LYS A 443 13.47 0.10 -13.53
CA LYS A 443 14.11 0.33 -12.23
C LYS A 443 13.17 0.07 -11.05
N PRO A 444 13.71 -0.26 -9.85
CA PRO A 444 12.89 -0.45 -8.66
C PRO A 444 11.92 0.72 -8.40
N LEU A 445 10.69 0.37 -8.06
CA LEU A 445 9.69 1.26 -7.47
C LEU A 445 10.05 1.61 -6.03
N SER A 446 9.34 2.59 -5.47
CA SER A 446 9.47 2.93 -4.04
C SER A 446 9.20 1.73 -3.15
N VAL A 447 10.05 1.57 -2.14
CA VAL A 447 9.94 0.50 -1.15
C VAL A 447 8.66 0.68 -0.33
N THR A 448 7.98 -0.42 -0.06
CA THR A 448 6.76 -0.47 0.76
C THR A 448 6.98 -1.33 1.99
N SER A 449 6.04 -1.33 2.93
CA SER A 449 6.06 -2.23 4.08
C SER A 449 6.16 -3.70 3.65
N VAL A 450 5.43 -4.11 2.61
CA VAL A 450 5.46 -5.50 2.12
C VAL A 450 6.80 -5.85 1.49
N THR A 451 7.34 -5.02 0.59
CA THR A 451 8.64 -5.33 -0.04
C THR A 451 9.74 -5.34 1.01
N LYS A 452 9.75 -4.38 1.93
CA LYS A 452 10.70 -4.33 3.05
C LYS A 452 10.59 -5.55 3.97
N PHE A 453 9.37 -5.97 4.28
CA PHE A 453 9.11 -7.19 5.05
C PHE A 453 9.69 -8.39 4.32
N MET A 454 9.37 -8.57 3.04
CA MET A 454 9.80 -9.73 2.25
C MET A 454 11.31 -9.75 1.99
N GLU A 455 11.94 -8.60 1.79
CA GLU A 455 13.39 -8.48 1.65
C GLU A 455 14.09 -9.04 2.90
N ASN A 456 13.68 -8.60 4.09
CA ASN A 456 14.24 -9.15 5.32
C ASN A 456 13.82 -10.61 5.56
N ARG A 457 12.58 -10.96 5.21
CA ARG A 457 12.04 -12.31 5.41
C ARG A 457 12.79 -13.37 4.60
N ILE A 458 13.15 -13.06 3.35
CA ILE A 458 13.82 -13.99 2.44
C ILE A 458 15.34 -13.85 2.52
N LEU A 459 15.87 -12.63 2.70
CA LEU A 459 17.31 -12.35 2.57
C LEU A 459 18.01 -12.08 3.91
N GLY A 460 17.27 -11.82 4.98
CA GLY A 460 17.79 -11.63 6.34
C GLY A 460 18.54 -10.31 6.61
N GLN A 461 19.10 -9.63 5.59
CA GLN A 461 19.80 -8.34 5.75
C GLN A 461 19.55 -7.38 4.58
N SER A 462 19.46 -6.07 4.86
CA SER A 462 19.13 -5.04 3.86
C SER A 462 20.24 -4.76 2.83
N LYS A 463 21.53 -5.02 3.16
CA LYS A 463 22.65 -4.71 2.26
C LYS A 463 22.74 -5.66 1.05
N ALA A 464 22.47 -6.96 1.23
CA ALA A 464 22.38 -7.92 0.13
C ALA A 464 21.11 -7.70 -0.72
N SER A 465 20.04 -7.23 -0.08
CA SER A 465 18.75 -6.95 -0.74
C SER A 465 18.88 -6.03 -1.95
N LYS A 466 19.63 -4.91 -1.85
CA LYS A 466 19.75 -3.97 -2.97
C LYS A 466 20.43 -4.54 -4.21
N LYS A 467 21.33 -5.51 -4.05
CA LYS A 467 21.99 -6.19 -5.18
C LYS A 467 21.05 -7.15 -5.89
N ILE A 468 20.25 -7.87 -5.11
CA ILE A 468 19.32 -8.89 -5.62
C ILE A 468 18.05 -8.22 -6.16
N VAL A 469 17.38 -7.39 -5.36
CA VAL A 469 16.11 -6.72 -5.67
C VAL A 469 16.36 -5.40 -6.39
N ASN A 470 16.91 -5.49 -7.60
CA ASN A 470 17.42 -4.36 -8.37
C ASN A 470 16.52 -3.96 -9.56
N SER A 471 15.32 -4.52 -9.68
CA SER A 471 14.33 -4.15 -10.70
C SER A 471 12.91 -4.15 -10.14
N ALA A 472 11.99 -3.45 -10.82
CA ALA A 472 10.57 -3.53 -10.49
C ALA A 472 10.03 -4.95 -10.65
N ARG A 473 10.54 -5.74 -11.61
CA ARG A 473 10.19 -7.16 -11.77
C ARG A 473 10.46 -7.94 -10.49
N ARG A 474 11.65 -7.81 -9.90
CA ARG A 474 12.00 -8.53 -8.66
C ARG A 474 11.20 -8.05 -7.45
N GLN A 475 10.90 -6.75 -7.37
CA GLN A 475 9.99 -6.23 -6.34
C GLN A 475 8.57 -6.79 -6.49
N GLN A 476 8.06 -6.91 -7.72
CA GLN A 476 6.80 -7.61 -7.99
C GLN A 476 6.90 -9.09 -7.59
N GLY A 477 8.04 -9.74 -7.78
CA GLY A 477 8.30 -11.09 -7.28
C GLY A 477 8.14 -11.21 -5.76
N LEU A 478 8.67 -10.25 -4.99
CA LEU A 478 8.47 -10.21 -3.53
C LEU A 478 6.99 -10.12 -3.16
N TYR A 479 6.22 -9.27 -3.85
CA TYR A 479 4.77 -9.19 -3.63
C TYR A 479 4.04 -10.47 -4.00
N GLN A 480 4.49 -11.19 -5.03
CA GLN A 480 3.87 -12.44 -5.44
C GLN A 480 4.10 -13.52 -4.39
N ILE A 481 5.35 -13.68 -3.95
CA ILE A 481 5.71 -14.61 -2.88
C ILE A 481 4.98 -14.25 -1.58
N PHE A 482 4.86 -12.96 -1.27
CA PHE A 482 4.06 -12.51 -0.12
C PHE A 482 2.62 -13.01 -0.24
N LYS A 483 1.95 -12.73 -1.37
CA LYS A 483 0.56 -13.14 -1.58
C LYS A 483 0.38 -14.66 -1.51
N ASP A 484 1.29 -15.41 -2.13
CA ASP A 484 1.15 -16.87 -2.24
C ASP A 484 1.47 -17.58 -0.91
N PHE A 485 2.37 -17.03 -0.09
CA PHE A 485 2.94 -17.77 1.05
C PHE A 485 2.95 -17.03 2.40
N CYS A 486 2.83 -15.71 2.44
CA CYS A 486 2.97 -14.91 3.67
C CYS A 486 1.77 -14.01 3.99
N GLU A 487 0.85 -13.83 3.04
CA GLU A 487 -0.39 -13.08 3.22
C GLU A 487 -1.49 -13.96 3.81
N ASN A 488 -1.54 -15.22 3.38
CA ASN A 488 -2.49 -16.21 3.86
C ASN A 488 -1.97 -16.82 5.18
N ASP A 489 -2.28 -16.17 6.30
CA ASP A 489 -1.92 -16.54 7.68
C ASP A 489 -2.59 -17.83 8.20
N ASN A 490 -2.86 -18.81 7.32
CA ASN A 490 -3.35 -20.12 7.73
C ASN A 490 -2.23 -21.11 8.06
N VAL A 491 -0.98 -20.74 7.76
CA VAL A 491 0.17 -21.63 7.79
C VAL A 491 1.34 -20.90 8.46
N SER A 492 1.66 -21.29 9.69
CA SER A 492 2.88 -20.89 10.40
C SER A 492 4.11 -21.06 9.49
N CYS A 493 5.14 -20.22 9.64
CA CYS A 493 6.25 -20.19 8.68
C CYS A 493 6.98 -21.55 8.54
N ASN A 494 7.03 -22.36 9.59
CA ASN A 494 7.57 -23.72 9.60
C ASN A 494 6.71 -24.74 8.83
N LYS A 495 5.48 -24.38 8.47
CA LYS A 495 4.55 -25.17 7.64
C LYS A 495 4.37 -24.57 6.24
N CYS A 496 5.02 -23.43 5.95
CA CYS A 496 4.89 -22.73 4.68
C CYS A 496 5.32 -23.61 3.51
N ALA A 497 4.51 -23.67 2.44
CA ALA A 497 4.79 -24.50 1.28
C ALA A 497 6.15 -24.18 0.62
N LEU A 498 6.55 -22.90 0.57
CA LEU A 498 7.85 -22.49 0.07
C LEU A 498 8.99 -23.11 0.91
N TYR A 499 8.92 -22.96 2.24
CA TYR A 499 9.89 -23.57 3.15
C TYR A 499 9.92 -25.11 3.03
N LEU A 500 8.75 -25.76 3.06
CA LEU A 500 8.66 -27.22 2.96
C LEU A 500 9.18 -27.74 1.62
N SER A 501 9.05 -26.96 0.54
CA SER A 501 9.60 -27.33 -0.78
C SER A 501 11.13 -27.29 -0.82
N MET A 502 11.76 -26.50 0.07
CA MET A 502 13.21 -26.44 0.21
C MET A 502 13.74 -27.55 1.12
N VAL A 503 13.03 -27.89 2.19
CA VAL A 503 13.46 -28.93 3.16
C VAL A 503 13.29 -30.35 2.60
N LYS A 504 12.33 -30.59 1.70
CA LYS A 504 12.04 -31.92 1.15
C LYS A 504 13.03 -32.41 0.07
N GLN A 505 14.27 -31.92 0.06
CA GLN A 505 15.32 -32.39 -0.87
C GLN A 505 16.31 -33.32 -0.20
#